data_AF-A0A947KIT0-F1
#
_entry.id   AF-A0A947KIT0-F1
#
_cell.length_a   1.000
_cell.length_b   1.000
_cell.length_c   1.000
_cell.angle_alpha   90.00
_cell.angle_beta   90.00
_cell.angle_gamma   90.00
#
_symmetry.space_group_name_H-M   'P 1'
#
loop_
_entity.id
_entity.type
_entity.pdbx_description
1 polymer ?
#
loop_
_entity_poly.entity_id
_entity_poly.type
_entity_poly.pdbx_seq_one_letter_code
_entity_poly.pdbx_strand_id
1 'polypeptide(L)'
;MIIKNRKMLIRILFITISIVSTIQGRVLTYDEAINIALHESYSIKSFQQDKLASQFYFNFYRAMFKPRIDFGLSLPAWNEMVTPIQQPDGLPVYNSTGSMQFSGDLSFTYMLPTGGNLALSSTIYRDNLSAILASQDYKTLKTNKAYSRLGISFNQPIFTANKLRENLREAKYLYEHSSSRFTR
;
A
#
# COMPACT_ATOMS: atom_id res chain seq x y z
N MET A 1 -5.87 25.52 -64.48
CA MET A 1 -5.52 24.96 -63.15
C MET A 1 -5.07 23.48 -63.26
N ILE A 2 -4.08 23.16 -64.10
CA ILE A 2 -3.65 21.75 -64.36
C ILE A 2 -2.15 21.52 -64.06
N ILE A 3 -1.33 22.58 -64.06
CA ILE A 3 0.13 22.48 -63.88
C ILE A 3 0.55 22.27 -62.41
N LYS A 4 -0.28 22.68 -61.43
CA LYS A 4 0.02 22.57 -59.99
C LYS A 4 0.03 21.11 -59.49
N ASN A 5 -0.80 20.24 -60.08
CA ASN A 5 -0.95 18.84 -59.66
C ASN A 5 0.19 17.94 -60.17
N ARG A 6 0.82 18.27 -61.31
CA ARG A 6 1.97 17.52 -61.85
C ARG A 6 3.23 17.69 -61.00
N LYS A 7 3.46 18.90 -60.46
CA LYS A 7 4.58 19.17 -59.52
C LYS A 7 4.35 18.52 -58.14
N MET A 8 3.10 18.35 -57.73
CA MET A 8 2.72 17.67 -56.48
C MET A 8 2.95 16.15 -56.57
N LEU A 9 2.58 15.53 -57.70
CA LEU A 9 2.80 14.10 -57.93
C LEU A 9 4.30 13.73 -58.00
N ILE A 10 5.13 14.59 -58.61
CA ILE A 10 6.60 14.38 -58.65
C ILE A 10 7.23 14.48 -57.26
N ARG A 11 6.72 15.37 -56.38
CA ARG A 11 7.19 15.47 -54.99
C ARG A 11 6.80 14.24 -54.15
N ILE A 12 5.62 13.68 -54.38
CA ILE A 12 5.18 12.44 -53.71
C ILE A 12 6.04 11.25 -54.16
N LEU A 13 6.38 11.16 -55.46
CA LEU A 13 7.24 10.10 -55.99
C LEU A 13 8.68 10.15 -55.43
N PHE A 14 9.23 11.35 -55.21
CA PHE A 14 10.55 11.52 -54.59
C PHE A 14 10.55 11.14 -53.10
N ILE A 15 9.46 11.39 -52.37
CA ILE A 15 9.33 10.99 -50.96
C ILE A 15 9.24 9.47 -50.83
N THR A 16 8.56 8.78 -51.75
CA THR A 16 8.46 7.31 -51.72
C THR A 16 9.79 6.61 -52.03
N ILE A 17 10.67 7.20 -52.85
CA ILE A 17 11.97 6.61 -53.19
C ILE A 17 12.96 6.67 -52.02
N SER A 18 12.93 7.72 -51.20
CA SER A 18 13.83 7.83 -50.04
C SER A 18 13.53 6.82 -48.92
N ILE A 19 12.31 6.28 -48.86
CA ILE A 19 11.90 5.32 -47.81
C ILE A 19 12.44 3.91 -48.11
N VAL A 20 12.59 3.53 -49.38
CA VAL A 20 12.99 2.17 -49.79
C VAL A 20 14.47 1.88 -49.53
N SER A 21 15.32 2.90 -49.43
CA SER A 21 16.79 2.73 -49.30
C SER A 21 17.29 2.28 -47.93
N THR A 22 16.41 2.00 -46.95
CA THR A 22 16.82 1.68 -45.56
C THR A 22 16.66 0.22 -45.15
N ILE A 23 16.31 -0.68 -46.08
CA ILE A 23 16.24 -2.12 -45.81
C ILE A 23 17.57 -2.77 -46.19
N GLN A 24 18.61 -2.50 -45.40
CA GLN A 24 19.89 -3.16 -45.51
C GLN A 24 19.92 -4.30 -44.49
N GLY A 25 19.84 -5.55 -44.98
CA GLY A 25 19.91 -6.74 -44.13
C GLY A 25 21.22 -6.75 -43.35
N ARG A 26 21.15 -6.65 -42.03
CA ARG A 26 22.32 -6.66 -41.16
C ARG A 26 22.95 -8.05 -41.18
N VAL A 27 24.20 -8.16 -41.63
CA VAL A 27 24.98 -9.39 -41.52
C VAL A 27 25.52 -9.45 -40.09
N LEU A 28 25.01 -10.38 -39.29
CA LEU A 28 25.44 -10.58 -37.91
C LEU A 28 26.63 -11.55 -37.88
N THR A 29 27.66 -11.22 -37.10
CA THR A 29 28.72 -12.18 -36.75
C THR A 29 28.18 -13.19 -35.73
N TYR A 30 28.82 -14.36 -35.61
CA TYR A 30 28.41 -15.38 -34.64
C TYR A 30 28.36 -14.84 -33.21
N ASP A 31 29.36 -14.03 -32.82
CA ASP A 31 29.42 -13.41 -31.50
C ASP A 31 28.29 -12.40 -31.28
N GLU A 32 27.95 -11.60 -32.30
CA GLU A 32 26.81 -10.67 -32.22
C GLU A 32 25.48 -11.43 -32.12
N ALA A 33 25.30 -12.51 -32.88
CA ALA A 33 24.10 -13.33 -32.82
C ALA A 33 23.92 -14.01 -31.45
N ILE A 34 25.01 -14.52 -30.86
CA ILE A 34 25.00 -15.10 -29.51
C ILE A 34 24.69 -14.02 -28.47
N ASN A 35 25.30 -12.84 -28.58
CA ASN A 35 25.09 -11.75 -27.63
C ASN A 35 23.64 -11.24 -27.66
N ILE A 36 23.07 -11.08 -28.86
CA ILE A 36 21.65 -10.74 -29.06
C ILE A 36 20.77 -11.86 -28.51
N ALA A 37 21.06 -13.13 -28.78
CA ALA A 37 20.28 -14.25 -28.26
C ALA A 37 20.32 -14.34 -26.73
N LEU A 38 21.47 -14.09 -26.10
CA LEU A 38 21.63 -14.13 -24.65
C LEU A 38 20.95 -12.96 -23.93
N HIS A 39 20.82 -11.78 -24.56
CA HIS A 39 20.22 -10.60 -23.92
C HIS A 39 18.78 -10.33 -24.34
N GLU A 40 18.44 -10.60 -25.60
CA GLU A 40 17.16 -10.22 -26.18
C GLU A 40 16.18 -11.38 -26.33
N SER A 41 16.63 -12.63 -26.19
CA SER A 41 15.74 -13.79 -26.27
C SER A 41 14.63 -13.71 -25.22
N TYR A 42 13.42 -13.99 -25.69
CA TYR A 42 12.24 -14.10 -24.84
C TYR A 42 12.44 -15.09 -23.69
N SER A 43 13.12 -16.20 -23.96
CA SER A 43 13.42 -17.22 -22.94
C SER A 43 14.25 -16.65 -21.78
N ILE A 44 15.35 -15.95 -22.07
CA ILE A 44 16.21 -15.35 -21.04
C ILE A 44 15.46 -14.27 -20.25
N LYS A 45 14.71 -13.42 -20.95
CA LYS A 45 13.88 -12.40 -20.30
C LYS A 45 12.84 -13.03 -19.36
N SER A 46 12.15 -14.09 -19.80
CA SER A 46 11.19 -14.83 -18.97
C SER A 46 11.86 -15.38 -17.72
N PHE A 47 13.02 -16.04 -17.85
CA PHE A 47 13.74 -16.58 -16.70
C PHE A 47 14.22 -15.51 -15.72
N GLN A 48 14.67 -14.37 -16.22
CA GLN A 48 15.02 -13.23 -15.36
C GLN A 48 13.81 -12.76 -14.55
N GLN A 49 12.62 -12.68 -15.18
CA GLN A 49 11.39 -12.35 -14.47
C GLN A 49 11.01 -13.43 -13.44
N ASP A 50 11.15 -14.71 -13.77
CA ASP A 50 10.85 -15.81 -12.84
C ASP A 50 11.76 -15.80 -11.60
N LYS A 51 13.06 -15.50 -11.80
CA LYS A 51 14.01 -15.34 -10.71
C LYS A 51 13.65 -14.14 -9.82
N LEU A 52 13.30 -13.00 -10.43
CA LEU A 52 12.86 -11.81 -9.69
C LEU A 52 11.58 -12.11 -8.90
N ALA A 53 10.61 -12.78 -9.50
CA ALA A 53 9.38 -13.19 -8.83
C ALA A 53 9.69 -14.09 -7.62
N SER A 54 10.55 -15.10 -7.79
CA SER A 54 10.99 -16.00 -6.71
C SER A 54 11.73 -15.24 -5.59
N GLN A 55 12.51 -14.22 -5.95
CA GLN A 55 13.19 -13.36 -4.98
C GLN A 55 12.21 -12.51 -4.17
N PHE A 56 11.21 -11.90 -4.81
CA PHE A 56 10.16 -11.16 -4.11
C PHE A 56 9.34 -12.07 -3.20
N TYR A 57 9.04 -13.29 -3.65
CA TYR A 57 8.36 -14.31 -2.86
C TYR A 57 9.16 -14.67 -1.58
N PHE A 58 10.46 -14.92 -1.71
CA PHE A 58 11.33 -15.16 -0.54
C PHE A 58 11.39 -13.95 0.40
N ASN A 59 11.54 -12.75 -0.15
CA ASN A 59 11.58 -11.51 0.63
C ASN A 59 10.28 -11.26 1.41
N PHE A 60 9.13 -11.60 0.82
CA PHE A 60 7.82 -11.50 1.46
C PHE A 60 7.76 -12.36 2.73
N TYR A 61 8.03 -13.67 2.63
CA TYR A 61 7.99 -14.55 3.81
C TYR A 61 9.06 -14.20 4.84
N ARG A 62 10.22 -13.72 4.40
CA ARG A 62 11.25 -13.23 5.32
C ARG A 62 10.79 -11.97 6.05
N ALA A 63 10.04 -11.08 5.39
CA ALA A 63 9.50 -9.88 6.01
C ALA A 63 8.40 -10.18 7.05
N MET A 64 7.68 -11.30 6.93
CA MET A 64 6.67 -11.70 7.92
C MET A 64 7.27 -11.92 9.33
N PHE A 65 8.54 -12.28 9.45
CA PHE A 65 9.20 -12.44 10.77
C PHE A 65 9.74 -11.12 11.34
N LYS A 66 9.63 -10.02 10.61
CA LYS A 66 10.06 -8.71 11.11
C LYS A 66 9.00 -8.16 12.06
N PRO A 67 9.40 -7.44 13.12
CA PRO A 67 8.44 -6.71 13.94
C PRO A 67 7.72 -5.65 13.10
N ARG A 68 6.41 -5.55 13.26
CA ARG A 68 5.56 -4.51 12.67
C ARG A 68 5.18 -3.51 13.74
N ILE A 69 5.26 -2.23 13.40
CA ILE A 69 4.74 -1.12 14.20
C ILE A 69 3.72 -0.39 13.36
N ASP A 70 2.47 -0.40 13.80
CA ASP A 70 1.37 0.34 13.21
C ASP A 70 1.05 1.53 14.12
N PHE A 71 1.06 2.74 13.58
CA PHE A 71 0.73 3.96 14.29
C PHE A 71 -0.41 4.68 13.59
N GLY A 72 -1.49 4.94 14.32
CA GLY A 72 -2.64 5.71 13.89
C GLY A 72 -2.78 6.96 14.74
N LEU A 73 -3.05 8.10 14.10
CA LEU A 73 -3.33 9.35 14.80
C LEU A 73 -4.57 9.97 14.17
N SER A 74 -5.58 10.26 14.99
CA SER A 74 -6.75 11.02 14.57
C SER A 74 -6.59 12.45 15.07
N LEU A 75 -6.47 13.38 14.13
CA LEU A 75 -6.38 14.81 14.45
C LEU A 75 -7.65 15.28 15.17
N PRO A 76 -7.56 16.35 15.99
CA PRO A 76 -8.72 16.87 16.69
C PRO A 76 -9.87 17.20 15.73
N ALA A 77 -11.02 16.55 15.94
CA ALA A 77 -12.25 16.82 15.20
C ALA A 77 -13.24 17.53 16.10
N TRP A 78 -13.68 18.72 15.69
CA TRP A 78 -14.73 19.49 16.36
C TRP A 78 -16.08 19.21 15.71
N ASN A 79 -17.06 18.82 16.51
CA ASN A 79 -18.45 18.65 16.06
C ASN A 79 -19.37 19.42 17.00
N GLU A 80 -20.29 20.21 16.45
CA GLU A 80 -21.28 20.97 17.21
C GLU A 80 -22.68 20.67 16.69
N MET A 81 -23.62 20.50 17.62
CA MET A 81 -25.01 20.21 17.33
C MET A 81 -25.91 21.10 18.18
N VAL A 82 -26.90 21.71 17.54
CA VAL A 82 -27.95 22.49 18.22
C VAL A 82 -29.22 21.65 18.26
N THR A 83 -29.78 21.47 19.45
CA THR A 83 -30.98 20.65 19.67
C THR A 83 -32.08 21.46 20.36
N PRO A 84 -33.31 21.46 19.82
CA PRO A 84 -34.46 22.07 20.49
C PRO A 84 -34.96 21.19 21.63
N ILE A 85 -35.23 21.80 22.78
CA ILE A 85 -35.87 21.19 23.95
C ILE A 85 -37.21 21.87 24.16
N GLN A 86 -38.27 21.08 24.09
CA GLN A 86 -39.65 21.53 24.31
C GLN A 86 -39.86 21.85 25.80
N GLN A 87 -40.49 22.98 26.10
CA GLN A 87 -40.85 23.36 27.46
C GLN A 87 -42.37 23.18 27.68
N PRO A 88 -42.80 22.78 28.89
CA PRO A 88 -44.22 22.59 29.20
C PRO A 88 -45.08 23.85 29.00
N ASP A 89 -44.51 25.04 29.26
CA ASP A 89 -45.26 26.30 29.36
C ASP A 89 -44.72 27.43 28.45
N GLY A 90 -44.00 27.10 27.36
CA GLY A 90 -43.38 28.14 26.53
C GLY A 90 -42.81 27.69 25.19
N LEU A 91 -42.15 28.63 24.50
CA LEU A 91 -41.46 28.35 23.24
C LEU A 91 -40.29 27.36 23.47
N PRO A 92 -39.93 26.55 22.47
CA PRO A 92 -38.78 25.65 22.56
C PRO A 92 -37.49 26.43 22.80
N VAL A 93 -36.62 25.92 23.68
CA VAL A 93 -35.28 26.46 23.87
C VAL A 93 -34.23 25.61 23.19
N TYR A 94 -33.12 26.21 22.80
CA TYR A 94 -32.08 25.54 22.03
C TYR A 94 -30.84 25.31 22.89
N ASN A 95 -30.43 24.06 23.03
CA ASN A 95 -29.15 23.71 23.65
C ASN A 95 -28.11 23.44 22.56
N SER A 96 -26.94 24.06 22.67
CA SER A 96 -25.78 23.72 21.83
C SER A 96 -24.89 22.72 22.56
N THR A 97 -24.52 21.63 21.90
CA THR A 97 -23.54 20.64 22.37
C THR A 97 -22.39 20.55 21.39
N GLY A 98 -21.19 20.93 21.84
CA GLY A 98 -19.92 20.76 21.13
C GLY A 98 -19.12 19.58 21.69
N SER A 99 -18.41 18.88 20.81
CA SER A 99 -17.47 17.81 21.16
C SER A 99 -16.17 17.97 20.38
N MET A 100 -15.04 17.77 21.06
CA MET A 100 -13.72 17.73 20.45
C MET A 100 -13.03 16.43 20.81
N GLN A 101 -12.77 15.59 19.80
CA GLN A 101 -12.19 14.26 20.00
C GLN A 101 -10.81 14.16 19.36
N PHE A 102 -9.89 13.52 20.06
CA PHE A 102 -8.54 13.21 19.60
C PHE A 102 -8.17 11.80 20.04
N SER A 103 -7.56 11.01 19.15
CA SER A 103 -7.10 9.66 19.47
C SER A 103 -5.77 9.32 18.84
N GLY A 104 -5.04 8.41 19.48
CA GLY A 104 -3.80 7.85 18.97
C GLY A 104 -3.70 6.38 19.32
N ASP A 105 -3.30 5.58 18.34
CA ASP A 105 -3.19 4.12 18.44
C ASP A 105 -1.78 3.70 18.02
N LEU A 106 -1.14 2.88 18.84
CA LEU A 106 0.17 2.30 18.57
C LEU A 106 0.07 0.79 18.79
N SER A 107 0.37 0.01 17.75
CA SER A 107 0.36 -1.45 17.80
C SER A 107 1.71 -2.00 17.37
N PHE A 108 2.35 -2.78 18.23
CA PHE A 108 3.57 -3.51 17.95
C PHE A 108 3.23 -5.00 17.85
N THR A 109 3.58 -5.65 16.74
CA THR A 109 3.37 -7.08 16.53
C THR A 109 4.66 -7.75 16.13
N TYR A 110 5.04 -8.81 16.84
CA TYR A 110 6.19 -9.64 16.54
C TYR A 110 5.78 -11.10 16.37
N MET A 111 6.09 -11.67 15.20
CA MET A 111 5.85 -13.07 14.90
C MET A 111 7.04 -13.90 15.38
N LEU A 112 6.78 -14.84 16.28
CA LEU A 112 7.81 -15.68 16.88
C LEU A 112 8.24 -16.78 15.89
N PRO A 113 9.51 -17.19 15.89
CA PRO A 113 9.99 -18.32 15.10
C PRO A 113 9.33 -19.65 15.44
N THR A 114 8.59 -19.74 16.54
CA THR A 114 7.78 -20.90 16.95
C THR A 114 6.42 -20.97 16.25
N GLY A 115 5.99 -19.89 15.57
CA GLY A 115 4.68 -19.77 14.94
C GLY A 115 3.64 -19.05 15.82
N GLY A 116 4.01 -18.64 17.03
CA GLY A 116 3.21 -17.75 17.87
C GLY A 116 3.38 -16.28 17.52
N ASN A 117 2.64 -15.42 18.20
CA ASN A 117 2.78 -13.97 18.10
C ASN A 117 2.75 -13.29 19.47
N LEU A 118 3.52 -12.20 19.56
CA LEU A 118 3.51 -11.25 20.66
C LEU A 118 2.98 -9.93 20.12
N ALA A 119 1.93 -9.40 20.73
CA ALA A 119 1.35 -8.12 20.36
C ALA A 119 1.27 -7.20 21.58
N LEU A 120 1.65 -5.94 21.39
CA LEU A 120 1.51 -4.87 22.36
C LEU A 120 0.71 -3.76 21.70
N SER A 121 -0.36 -3.30 22.35
CA SER A 121 -1.19 -2.18 21.88
C SER A 121 -1.26 -1.08 22.93
N SER A 122 -1.26 0.15 22.46
CA SER A 122 -1.46 1.35 23.26
C SER A 122 -2.46 2.25 22.54
N THR A 123 -3.54 2.61 23.21
CA THR A 123 -4.54 3.54 22.70
C THR A 123 -4.67 4.68 23.68
N ILE A 124 -4.61 5.91 23.17
CA ILE A 124 -4.93 7.13 23.89
C ILE A 124 -6.15 7.77 23.23
N TYR A 125 -7.09 8.24 24.06
CA TYR A 125 -8.30 8.90 23.60
C TYR A 125 -8.61 10.07 24.52
N ARG A 126 -8.91 11.23 23.95
CA ARG A 126 -9.32 12.42 24.68
C ARG A 126 -10.57 13.01 24.05
N ASP A 127 -11.52 13.34 24.89
CA ASP A 127 -12.80 13.94 24.52
C ASP A 127 -13.09 15.15 25.40
N ASN A 128 -13.35 16.29 24.79
CA ASN A 128 -13.79 17.49 25.48
C ASN A 128 -15.22 17.83 25.00
N LEU A 129 -16.18 17.69 25.90
CA LEU A 129 -17.59 17.97 25.66
C LEU A 129 -17.95 19.31 26.29
N SER A 130 -18.71 20.13 25.58
CA SER A 130 -19.28 21.38 26.09
C SER A 130 -20.76 21.45 25.73
N ALA A 131 -21.62 21.68 26.71
CA ALA A 131 -23.05 21.85 26.51
C ALA A 131 -23.51 23.17 27.11
N ILE A 132 -24.23 23.98 26.34
CA ILE A 132 -24.87 25.21 26.80
C ILE A 132 -26.34 24.88 27.06
N LEU A 133 -26.78 25.02 28.31
CA LEU A 133 -28.16 24.73 28.70
C LEU A 133 -28.99 26.01 28.76
N ALA A 134 -29.84 26.22 27.76
CA ALA A 134 -30.74 27.36 27.72
C ALA A 134 -31.82 27.30 28.82
N SER A 135 -32.18 26.10 29.29
CA SER A 135 -33.12 25.91 30.41
C SER A 135 -32.54 26.26 31.79
N GLN A 136 -31.22 26.46 31.92
CA GLN A 136 -30.55 26.83 33.18
C GLN A 136 -29.75 28.12 33.00
N ASP A 137 -30.40 29.18 32.51
CA ASP A 137 -29.80 30.51 32.36
C ASP A 137 -28.47 30.49 31.57
N TYR A 138 -28.46 29.78 30.44
CA TYR A 138 -27.30 29.62 29.56
C TYR A 138 -26.03 29.10 30.25
N LYS A 139 -26.19 28.33 31.34
CA LYS A 139 -25.05 27.69 32.01
C LYS A 139 -24.31 26.77 31.06
N THR A 140 -22.99 26.96 30.99
CA THR A 140 -22.11 26.10 30.20
C THR A 140 -21.57 24.96 31.08
N LEU A 141 -21.88 23.72 30.71
CA LEU A 141 -21.26 22.53 31.28
C LEU A 141 -20.10 22.09 30.38
N LYS A 142 -18.95 21.80 30.99
CA LYS A 142 -17.78 21.27 30.29
C LYS A 142 -17.35 19.97 30.94
N THR A 143 -17.01 18.98 30.14
CA THR A 143 -16.49 17.69 30.60
C THR A 143 -15.30 17.32 29.75
N ASN A 144 -14.17 17.08 30.41
CA ASN A 144 -12.95 16.62 29.74
C ASN A 144 -12.66 15.20 30.23
N LYS A 145 -12.58 14.26 29.29
CA LYS A 145 -12.28 12.85 29.54
C LYS A 145 -11.00 12.50 28.79
N ALA A 146 -10.11 11.79 29.47
CA ALA A 146 -8.91 11.23 28.87
C ALA A 146 -8.80 9.78 29.30
N TYR A 147 -8.55 8.91 28.34
CA TYR A 147 -8.39 7.48 28.55
C TYR A 147 -7.08 7.04 27.88
N SER A 148 -6.36 6.17 28.56
CA SER A 148 -5.25 5.42 27.99
C SER A 148 -5.45 3.95 28.30
N ARG A 149 -5.16 3.10 27.32
CA ARG A 149 -5.22 1.65 27.45
C ARG A 149 -3.92 1.07 26.93
N LEU A 150 -3.29 0.24 27.76
CA LEU A 150 -2.17 -0.60 27.37
C LEU A 150 -2.65 -2.06 27.38
N GLY A 151 -2.37 -2.79 26.31
CA GLY A 151 -2.73 -4.20 26.16
C GLY A 151 -1.53 -5.01 25.71
N ILE A 152 -1.27 -6.13 26.38
CA ILE A 152 -0.28 -7.13 25.95
C ILE A 152 -1.01 -8.43 25.64
N SER A 153 -0.67 -9.04 24.51
CA SER A 153 -1.22 -10.30 24.06
C SER A 153 -0.09 -11.22 23.62
N PHE A 154 -0.13 -12.45 24.11
CA PHE A 154 0.80 -13.51 23.74
C PHE A 154 -0.01 -14.74 23.37
N ASN A 155 0.22 -15.25 22.17
CA ASN A 155 -0.46 -16.45 21.71
C ASN A 155 0.54 -17.39 21.03
N GLN A 156 0.64 -18.62 21.55
CA GLN A 156 1.53 -19.64 21.05
C GLN A 156 0.74 -20.94 20.83
N PRO A 157 0.59 -21.40 19.58
CA PRO A 157 -0.02 -22.68 19.32
C PRO A 157 0.94 -23.80 19.79
N ILE A 158 0.41 -24.70 20.62
CA ILE A 158 1.12 -25.93 21.04
C ILE A 158 0.73 -27.08 20.10
N PHE A 159 1.67 -27.99 19.85
CA PHE A 159 1.47 -29.19 19.02
C PHE A 159 0.92 -28.96 17.59
N THR A 160 1.15 -27.78 17.03
CA THR A 160 0.73 -27.43 15.67
C THR A 160 1.95 -27.16 14.79
N ALA A 161 1.88 -27.55 13.51
CA ALA A 161 2.95 -27.27 12.56
C ALA A 161 3.13 -25.76 12.32
N ASN A 162 4.39 -25.30 12.30
CA ASN A 162 4.71 -23.90 12.05
C ASN A 162 4.69 -23.59 10.53
N LYS A 163 3.50 -23.27 10.02
CA LYS A 163 3.29 -22.90 8.61
C LYS A 163 4.17 -21.74 8.15
N LEU A 164 4.42 -20.75 9.01
CA LEU A 164 5.25 -19.58 8.65
C LEU A 164 6.69 -19.99 8.33
N ARG A 165 7.25 -20.87 9.16
CA ARG A 165 8.62 -21.36 8.96
C ARG A 165 8.70 -22.28 7.75
N GLU A 166 7.71 -23.15 7.55
CA GLU A 166 7.70 -24.03 6.38
C GLU A 166 7.55 -23.21 5.07
N ASN A 167 6.68 -22.21 5.03
CA ASN A 167 6.54 -21.34 3.86
C ASN A 167 7.83 -20.55 3.55
N LEU A 168 8.57 -20.10 4.59
CA LEU A 168 9.88 -19.47 4.39
C LEU A 168 10.90 -20.43 3.79
N ARG A 169 10.90 -21.70 4.23
CA ARG A 169 11.78 -22.75 3.70
C ARG A 169 11.46 -23.05 2.24
N GLU A 170 10.19 -23.20 1.91
CA GLU A 170 9.72 -23.39 0.54
C GLU A 170 10.13 -22.22 -0.35
N ALA A 171 9.88 -20.98 0.08
CA ALA A 171 10.22 -19.79 -0.67
C ALA A 171 11.74 -19.67 -0.90
N LYS A 172 12.55 -20.05 0.09
CA LYS A 172 14.01 -20.13 -0.05
C LYS A 172 14.42 -21.16 -1.10
N TYR A 173 13.84 -22.35 -1.05
CA TYR A 173 14.12 -23.42 -2.02
C TYR A 173 13.78 -22.99 -3.45
N LEU A 174 12.62 -22.36 -3.66
CA LEU A 174 12.21 -21.85 -4.98
C LEU A 174 13.19 -20.79 -5.52
N TYR A 175 13.65 -19.88 -4.66
CA TYR A 175 14.63 -18.87 -5.03
C TYR A 175 15.98 -19.49 -5.43
N GLU A 176 16.50 -20.44 -4.64
CA GLU A 176 17.74 -21.17 -4.96
C GLU A 176 17.60 -21.93 -6.28
N HIS A 177 16.50 -22.68 -6.45
CA HIS A 177 16.21 -23.43 -7.66
C HIS A 177 16.13 -22.52 -8.90
N SER A 178 15.43 -21.38 -8.82
CA SER A 178 15.35 -20.41 -9.92
C SER A 178 16.71 -19.82 -10.29
N SER A 179 17.61 -19.66 -9.31
CA SER A 179 18.95 -19.11 -9.53
C SER A 179 19.88 -20.12 -10.20
N SER A 180 19.77 -21.41 -9.86
CA SER A 180 20.62 -22.47 -10.42
C SER A 180 20.29 -22.86 -11.87
N ARG A 181 19.07 -22.61 -12.37
CA ARG A 181 18.69 -22.96 -13.75
C ARG A 181 19.50 -22.23 -14.83
N PHE A 182 20.12 -21.10 -14.51
CA PHE A 182 20.87 -20.28 -15.47
C PHE A 182 22.39 -20.47 -15.41
N THR A 183 22.92 -21.13 -14.36
CA THR A 183 24.37 -21.39 -14.22
C THR A 183 24.80 -22.69 -14.92
N ARG A 184 23.95 -23.27 -15.76
CA ARG A 184 24.25 -24.48 -16.53
C ARG A 184 24.43 -24.18 -18.01
#